data_AF-A0A8J5JEW1-F1
#
_entry.id   AF-A0A8J5JEW1-F1
#
_cell.length_a   1.000
_cell.length_b   1.000
_cell.length_c   1.000
_cell.angle_alpha   90.00
_cell.angle_beta   90.00
_cell.angle_gamma   90.00
#
_symmetry.space_group_name_H-M   'P 1'
#
loop_
_entity.id
_entity.type
_entity.pdbx_description
1 polymer ?
#
loop_
_entity_poly.entity_id
_entity_poly.type
_entity_poly.pdbx_seq_one_letter_code
_entity_poly.pdbx_strand_id
1 'polypeptide(L)'
;WDLVCERRFLYSTVTATSQLGFLLGALVTGYLMDQYGRRPVSLGSLVTTMVLGLLGCFSPNIYAFIALRLVVSMGDLGLYCTNFIIMVELCSSSTRSTFSVLFAVPWAVGYMMLPGVAYLVRDWQWLNTALFLPYIVKLLDFWLLPESPRWLIIHNRDLEAVEVLTQAAKVNKKTLPPRHALMDAISSIRDQVTRI
;
A
#
# COMPACT_ATOMS: atom_id res chain seq x y z
N TRP A 1 4.60 21.89 -19.32
CA TRP A 1 5.15 23.15 -18.79
C TRP A 1 6.58 23.31 -19.30
N ASP A 2 6.95 24.48 -19.82
CA ASP A 2 8.34 24.75 -20.23
C ASP A 2 9.22 24.97 -19.00
N LEU A 3 9.87 23.91 -18.54
CA LEU A 3 10.71 23.86 -17.34
C LEU A 3 12.21 24.07 -17.66
N VAL A 4 12.55 24.59 -18.84
CA VAL A 4 13.92 24.66 -19.33
C VAL A 4 14.62 25.95 -18.87
N CYS A 5 15.93 25.85 -18.62
CA CYS A 5 16.91 26.90 -18.27
C CYS A 5 16.78 27.60 -16.89
N GLU A 6 15.71 28.35 -16.58
CA GLU A 6 15.63 29.15 -15.33
C GLU A 6 14.82 28.48 -14.20
N ARG A 7 13.96 27.53 -14.54
CA ARG A 7 13.03 26.89 -13.60
C ARG A 7 13.49 25.52 -13.09
N ARG A 8 14.78 25.19 -13.23
CA ARG A 8 15.36 23.91 -12.79
C ARG A 8 15.16 23.66 -11.29
N PHE A 9 15.12 24.72 -10.48
CA PHE A 9 14.83 24.60 -9.05
C PHE A 9 13.46 23.96 -8.79
N LEU A 10 12.45 24.19 -9.65
CA LEU A 10 11.12 23.59 -9.51
C LEU A 10 11.16 22.07 -9.63
N TYR A 11 12.03 21.51 -10.47
CA TYR A 11 12.21 20.06 -10.56
C TYR A 11 12.76 19.48 -9.25
N SER A 12 13.77 20.14 -8.67
CA SER A 12 14.32 19.78 -7.36
C SER A 12 13.27 19.93 -6.26
N THR A 13 12.45 20.97 -6.30
CA THR A 13 11.32 21.18 -5.38
C THR A 13 10.32 20.05 -5.50
N VAL A 14 9.85 19.69 -6.70
CA VAL A 14 8.92 18.56 -6.91
C VAL A 14 9.48 17.27 -6.30
N THR A 15 10.76 16.99 -6.54
CA THR A 15 11.41 15.78 -6.01
C THR A 15 11.47 15.83 -4.48
N ALA A 16 11.95 16.93 -3.90
CA ALA A 16 12.05 17.10 -2.45
C ALA A 16 10.68 17.02 -1.76
N THR A 17 9.67 17.68 -2.33
CA THR A 17 8.29 17.63 -1.84
C THR A 17 7.70 16.22 -1.92
N SER A 18 8.03 15.46 -2.97
CA SER A 18 7.59 14.05 -3.08
C SER A 18 8.24 13.19 -1.99
N GLN A 19 9.54 13.36 -1.72
CA GLN A 19 10.23 12.65 -0.65
C GLN A 19 9.72 13.04 0.74
N LEU A 20 9.38 14.31 0.95
CA LEU A 20 8.70 14.76 2.17
C LEU A 20 7.32 14.10 2.30
N GLY A 21 6.58 13.99 1.19
CA GLY A 21 5.32 13.24 1.14
C GLY A 21 5.51 11.78 1.55
N PHE A 22 6.55 11.09 1.08
CA PHE A 22 6.88 9.75 1.55
C PHE A 22 7.12 9.71 3.06
N LEU A 23 7.95 10.60 3.60
CA LEU A 23 8.20 10.66 5.05
C LEU A 23 6.91 10.82 5.85
N LEU A 24 6.05 11.77 5.48
CA LEU A 24 4.77 12.00 6.14
C LEU A 24 3.81 10.81 5.97
N GLY A 25 3.80 10.20 4.78
CA GLY A 25 3.02 9.00 4.48
C GLY A 25 3.38 7.84 5.40
N ALA A 26 4.66 7.60 5.67
CA ALA A 26 5.11 6.54 6.58
C ALA A 26 4.56 6.73 8.00
N LEU A 27 4.64 7.97 8.52
CA LEU A 27 4.20 8.29 9.87
C LEU A 27 2.68 8.20 10.03
N VAL A 28 1.94 8.85 9.11
CA VAL A 28 0.48 8.92 9.17
C VAL A 28 -0.13 7.54 8.91
N THR A 29 0.32 6.84 7.88
CA THR A 29 -0.22 5.52 7.55
C THR A 29 0.09 4.50 8.63
N GLY A 30 1.27 4.57 9.25
CA GLY A 30 1.64 3.72 10.38
C GLY A 30 0.67 3.87 11.56
N TYR A 31 0.31 5.11 11.90
CA TYR A 31 -0.72 5.34 12.93
C TYR A 31 -2.10 4.84 12.49
N LEU A 32 -2.52 5.14 11.25
CA LEU A 32 -3.84 4.77 10.75
C LEU A 32 -4.03 3.25 10.65
N MET A 33 -3.02 2.50 10.21
CA MET A 33 -3.13 1.05 10.02
C MET A 33 -3.28 0.29 11.34
N ASP A 34 -2.77 0.85 12.43
CA ASP A 34 -2.90 0.26 13.76
C ASP A 34 -4.29 0.53 14.34
N GLN A 35 -4.86 1.71 14.09
CA GLN A 35 -6.20 2.09 14.55
C GLN A 35 -7.33 1.47 13.72
N TYR A 36 -7.24 1.56 12.39
CA TYR A 36 -8.35 1.22 11.48
C TYR A 36 -8.18 -0.14 10.80
N GLY A 37 -7.02 -0.77 10.91
CA GLY A 37 -6.69 -1.99 10.19
C GLY A 37 -6.00 -1.72 8.85
N ARG A 38 -5.50 -2.79 8.22
CA ARG A 38 -4.64 -2.66 7.04
C ARG A 38 -5.48 -2.56 5.77
N ARG A 39 -6.55 -3.34 5.63
CA ARG A 39 -7.41 -3.31 4.43
C ARG A 39 -8.05 -1.92 4.16
N PRO A 40 -8.70 -1.24 5.13
CA PRO A 40 -9.34 0.05 4.85
C PRO A 40 -8.32 1.16 4.60
N VAL A 41 -7.16 1.12 5.28
CA VAL A 41 -6.09 2.10 5.10
C VAL A 41 -5.42 1.94 3.72
N SER A 42 -5.23 0.70 3.26
CA SER A 42 -4.76 0.43 1.89
C SER A 42 -5.74 0.98 0.85
N LEU A 43 -7.05 0.72 1.00
CA LEU A 43 -8.07 1.25 0.08
C LEU A 43 -8.12 2.78 0.10
N GLY A 44 -8.13 3.39 1.28
CA GLY A 44 -8.15 4.85 1.41
C GLY A 44 -6.94 5.50 0.76
N SER A 45 -5.75 4.92 0.96
CA SER A 45 -4.50 5.38 0.33
C SER A 45 -4.57 5.22 -1.19
N LEU A 46 -5.02 4.06 -1.69
CA LEU A 46 -5.18 3.78 -3.11
C LEU A 46 -6.11 4.78 -3.81
N VAL A 47 -7.30 5.01 -3.24
CA VAL A 47 -8.29 5.95 -3.79
C VAL A 47 -7.75 7.37 -3.77
N THR A 48 -7.11 7.77 -2.66
CA THR A 48 -6.52 9.10 -2.52
C THR A 48 -5.44 9.34 -3.58
N THR A 49 -4.49 8.41 -3.73
CA THR A 49 -3.44 8.52 -4.74
C THR A 49 -4.02 8.55 -6.15
N MET A 50 -4.96 7.66 -6.47
CA MET A 50 -5.53 7.59 -7.82
C MET A 50 -6.28 8.88 -8.19
N VAL A 51 -7.16 9.37 -7.31
CA VAL A 51 -7.96 10.57 -7.58
C VAL A 51 -7.09 11.81 -7.64
N LEU A 52 -6.24 12.04 -6.64
CA LEU A 52 -5.37 13.22 -6.60
C LEU A 52 -4.28 13.17 -7.67
N GLY A 53 -3.82 11.98 -8.03
CA GLY A 53 -2.86 11.74 -9.10
C GLY A 53 -3.41 12.14 -10.46
N LEU A 54 -4.63 11.69 -10.78
CA LEU A 54 -5.33 12.08 -12.00
C LEU A 54 -5.62 13.59 -12.02
N LEU A 55 -6.07 14.16 -10.90
CA LEU A 55 -6.26 15.63 -10.79
C LEU A 55 -4.94 16.39 -11.01
N GLY A 56 -3.82 15.85 -10.52
CA GLY A 56 -2.50 16.42 -10.73
C GLY A 56 -2.09 16.45 -12.21
N CYS A 57 -2.46 15.43 -13.00
CA CYS A 57 -2.16 15.37 -14.43
C CYS A 57 -2.76 16.54 -15.22
N PHE A 58 -3.95 16.98 -14.82
CA PHE A 58 -4.67 18.08 -15.45
C PHE A 58 -4.55 19.40 -14.69
N SER A 59 -3.61 19.50 -13.75
CA SER A 59 -3.44 20.71 -12.95
C SER A 59 -3.04 21.92 -13.83
N PRO A 60 -3.70 23.09 -13.65
CA PRO A 60 -3.42 24.28 -14.47
C PRO A 60 -2.13 25.00 -14.04
N ASN A 61 -1.64 24.76 -12.82
CA ASN A 61 -0.49 25.45 -12.24
C ASN A 61 0.48 24.47 -11.58
N ILE A 62 1.79 24.70 -11.76
CA ILE A 62 2.87 23.92 -11.16
C ILE A 62 2.81 23.88 -9.62
N TYR A 63 2.37 24.95 -8.96
CA TYR A 63 2.24 24.95 -7.49
C TYR A 63 1.11 24.04 -7.01
N ALA A 64 -0.02 24.02 -7.73
CA ALA A 64 -1.11 23.08 -7.48
C ALA A 64 -0.65 21.63 -7.75
N PHE A 65 0.14 21.43 -8.82
CA PHE A 65 0.76 20.13 -9.08
C PHE A 65 1.67 19.68 -7.93
N ILE A 66 2.55 20.55 -7.42
CA ILE A 66 3.46 20.24 -6.31
C ILE A 66 2.67 19.87 -5.05
N ALA A 67 1.63 20.64 -4.71
CA ALA A 67 0.79 20.37 -3.55
C ALA A 67 0.05 19.04 -3.67
N LEU A 68 -0.55 18.75 -4.83
CA LEU A 68 -1.19 17.45 -5.09
C LEU A 68 -0.16 16.31 -5.06
N ARG A 69 1.03 16.53 -5.62
CA ARG A 69 2.10 15.53 -5.66
C ARG A 69 2.57 15.13 -4.26
N LEU A 70 2.58 16.06 -3.30
CA LEU A 70 2.88 15.76 -1.91
C LEU A 70 1.90 14.71 -1.38
N VAL A 71 0.59 14.94 -1.52
CA VAL A 71 -0.44 14.06 -0.99
C VAL A 71 -0.49 12.72 -1.73
N VAL A 72 -0.28 12.74 -3.05
CA VAL A 72 -0.13 11.52 -3.87
C VAL A 72 1.04 10.69 -3.36
N SER A 73 2.18 11.31 -3.08
CA SER A 73 3.36 10.61 -2.55
C SER A 73 3.07 10.02 -1.16
N MET A 74 2.37 10.75 -0.29
CA MET A 74 1.92 10.22 1.01
C MET A 74 1.08 8.95 0.86
N GLY A 75 0.08 8.99 -0.03
CA GLY A 75 -0.78 7.84 -0.30
C GLY A 75 -0.05 6.67 -0.97
N ASP A 76 0.88 6.93 -1.88
CA ASP A 76 1.70 5.89 -2.52
C ASP A 76 2.54 5.12 -1.52
N LEU A 77 3.24 5.82 -0.61
CA LEU A 77 4.01 5.12 0.41
C LEU A 77 3.09 4.43 1.43
N GLY A 78 1.96 5.04 1.77
CA GLY A 78 0.96 4.40 2.63
C GLY A 78 0.48 3.08 2.07
N LEU A 79 0.08 3.08 0.79
CA LEU A 79 -0.31 1.88 0.05
C LEU A 79 0.80 0.83 0.03
N TYR A 80 2.05 1.23 -0.23
CA TYR A 80 3.21 0.34 -0.22
C TYR A 80 3.41 -0.32 1.15
N CYS A 81 3.47 0.48 2.22
CA CYS A 81 3.69 0.02 3.59
C CYS A 81 2.59 -0.93 4.04
N THR A 82 1.32 -0.57 3.83
CA THR A 82 0.19 -1.38 4.27
C THR A 82 0.14 -2.73 3.53
N ASN A 83 0.38 -2.73 2.21
CA ASN A 83 0.41 -3.97 1.44
C ASN A 83 1.59 -4.87 1.81
N PHE A 84 2.76 -4.28 2.10
CA PHE A 84 3.93 -5.02 2.58
C PHE A 84 3.65 -5.68 3.93
N ILE A 85 3.02 -4.97 4.86
CA ILE A 85 2.70 -5.49 6.20
C ILE A 85 1.69 -6.62 6.11
N ILE A 86 0.60 -6.47 5.35
CA ILE A 86 -0.36 -7.57 5.14
C ILE A 86 0.34 -8.80 4.57
N MET A 87 1.20 -8.62 3.55
CA MET A 87 1.97 -9.72 2.98
C MET A 87 2.82 -10.43 4.04
N VAL A 88 3.56 -9.68 4.86
CA VAL A 88 4.42 -10.24 5.92
C VAL A 88 3.62 -10.93 7.02
N GLU A 89 2.42 -10.44 7.35
CA GLU A 89 1.53 -11.01 8.35
C GLU A 89 0.85 -12.30 7.87
N LEU A 90 0.57 -12.41 6.56
CA LEU A 90 0.01 -13.62 5.94
C LEU A 90 1.07 -14.68 5.62
N CYS A 91 2.32 -14.27 5.41
CA CYS A 91 3.40 -15.18 5.07
C CYS A 91 3.95 -15.94 6.29
N SER A 92 4.29 -17.21 6.08
CA SER A 92 5.02 -18.00 7.06
C SER A 92 6.43 -17.45 7.28
N SER A 93 7.00 -17.67 8.47
CA SER A 93 8.34 -17.15 8.83
C SER A 93 9.43 -17.61 7.86
N SER A 94 9.35 -18.86 7.36
CA SER A 94 10.35 -19.43 6.44
C SER A 94 10.30 -18.84 5.03
N THR A 95 9.12 -18.43 4.54
CA THR A 95 8.94 -17.89 3.20
C THR A 95 9.00 -16.37 3.13
N ARG A 96 9.01 -15.69 4.29
CA ARG A 96 8.93 -14.23 4.41
C ARG A 96 10.01 -13.52 3.59
N SER A 97 11.27 -13.97 3.65
CA SER A 97 12.36 -13.34 2.89
C SER A 97 12.11 -13.40 1.37
N THR A 98 11.69 -14.56 0.86
CA THR A 98 11.36 -14.74 -0.55
C THR A 98 10.23 -13.83 -1.00
N PHE A 99 9.14 -13.75 -0.23
CA PHE A 99 8.02 -12.88 -0.56
C PHE A 99 8.37 -11.40 -0.48
N SER A 100 9.23 -10.99 0.47
CA SER A 100 9.73 -9.61 0.53
C SER A 100 10.51 -9.22 -0.73
N VAL A 101 11.34 -10.12 -1.26
CA VAL A 101 12.05 -9.88 -2.53
C VAL A 101 11.07 -9.83 -3.70
N LEU A 102 10.15 -10.79 -3.79
CA LEU A 102 9.13 -10.82 -4.84
C LEU A 102 8.24 -9.57 -4.83
N PHE A 103 7.98 -8.99 -3.65
CA PHE A 103 7.22 -7.75 -3.51
C PHE A 103 7.91 -6.54 -4.15
N ALA A 104 9.25 -6.52 -4.20
CA ALA A 104 10.02 -5.43 -4.81
C ALA A 104 10.18 -5.58 -6.34
N VAL A 105 10.00 -6.78 -6.89
CA VAL A 105 10.18 -7.04 -8.34
C VAL A 105 9.28 -6.18 -9.23
N PRO A 106 7.96 -6.05 -8.97
CA PRO A 106 7.08 -5.21 -9.78
C PRO A 106 7.53 -3.74 -9.86
N TRP A 107 8.11 -3.21 -8.79
CA TRP A 107 8.67 -1.86 -8.77
C TRP A 107 9.81 -1.72 -9.77
N ALA A 108 10.79 -2.64 -9.72
CA ALA A 108 11.92 -2.64 -10.65
C ALA A 108 11.47 -2.77 -12.12
N VAL A 109 10.54 -3.70 -12.38
CA VAL A 109 9.98 -3.90 -13.74
C VAL A 109 9.27 -2.63 -14.23
N GLY A 110 8.45 -2.00 -13.40
CA GLY A 110 7.77 -0.75 -13.74
C GLY A 110 8.74 0.39 -14.09
N TYR A 111 9.80 0.55 -13.28
CA TYR A 111 10.85 1.54 -13.55
C TYR A 111 11.58 1.29 -14.87
N MET A 112 11.86 0.03 -15.22
CA MET A 112 12.51 -0.34 -16.49
C MET A 112 11.59 -0.15 -17.70
N MET A 113 10.28 -0.34 -17.54
CA MET A 113 9.30 -0.14 -18.61
C MET A 113 9.01 1.34 -18.88
N LEU A 114 9.16 2.21 -17.88
CA LEU A 114 8.80 3.63 -17.95
C LEU A 114 9.40 4.38 -19.15
N PRO A 115 10.70 4.25 -19.51
CA PRO A 115 11.26 4.88 -20.70
C PRO A 115 10.60 4.42 -22.01
N GLY A 116 10.21 3.15 -22.09
CA GLY A 116 9.51 2.59 -23.25
C GLY A 116 8.13 3.21 -23.41
N VAL A 117 7.38 3.36 -22.32
CA VAL A 117 6.08 4.06 -22.32
C VAL A 117 6.25 5.54 -22.68
N ALA A 118 7.28 6.20 -22.15
CA ALA A 118 7.59 7.59 -22.46
C ALA A 118 8.00 7.82 -23.93
N TYR A 119 8.58 6.81 -24.58
CA TYR A 119 8.88 6.87 -26.01
C TYR A 119 7.60 6.88 -26.87
N LEU A 120 6.59 6.08 -26.47
CA LEU A 120 5.30 5.98 -27.16
C LEU A 120 4.39 7.18 -26.86
N VAL A 121 4.36 7.65 -25.61
CA VAL A 121 3.51 8.75 -25.15
C VAL A 121 4.40 9.92 -24.74
N ARG A 122 4.56 10.88 -25.65
CA ARG A 122 5.43 12.05 -25.44
C ARG A 122 4.77 13.15 -24.61
N ASP A 123 3.45 13.22 -24.61
CA ASP A 123 2.70 14.15 -23.77
C ASP A 123 2.73 13.69 -22.31
N TRP A 124 3.36 14.52 -21.46
CA TRP A 124 3.56 14.20 -20.05
C TRP A 124 2.24 13.95 -19.29
N GLN A 125 1.14 14.59 -19.67
CA GLN A 125 -0.18 14.41 -19.04
C GLN A 125 -0.76 13.03 -19.33
N TRP A 126 -0.71 12.61 -20.59
CA TRP A 126 -1.15 11.28 -21.03
C TRP A 126 -0.24 10.20 -20.48
N LEU A 127 1.07 10.46 -20.40
CA LEU A 127 2.03 9.56 -19.76
C LEU A 127 1.68 9.33 -18.29
N ASN A 128 1.47 10.40 -17.51
CA ASN A 128 1.07 10.25 -16.10
C ASN A 128 -0.29 9.57 -15.96
N THR A 129 -1.26 9.87 -16.82
CA THR A 129 -2.58 9.22 -16.83
C THR A 129 -2.45 7.71 -17.07
N ALA A 130 -1.60 7.30 -18.01
CA ALA A 130 -1.32 5.89 -18.28
C ALA A 130 -0.71 5.16 -17.07
N LEU A 131 0.10 5.85 -16.25
CA LEU A 131 0.68 5.28 -15.02
C LEU A 131 -0.34 5.07 -13.90
N PHE A 132 -1.44 5.84 -13.89
CA PHE A 132 -2.54 5.63 -12.94
C PHE A 132 -3.55 4.57 -13.40
N LEU A 133 -3.56 4.18 -14.67
CA LEU A 133 -4.48 3.17 -15.18
C LEU A 133 -4.38 1.80 -14.44
N PRO A 134 -3.18 1.28 -14.10
CA PRO A 134 -3.06 0.07 -13.30
C PRO A 134 -3.66 0.17 -11.88
N TYR A 135 -3.82 1.38 -11.32
CA TYR A 135 -4.43 1.57 -10.00
C TYR A 135 -5.92 1.19 -10.01
N ILE A 136 -6.58 1.28 -11.17
CA ILE A 136 -7.98 0.83 -11.32
C ILE A 136 -8.07 -0.68 -11.13
N VAL A 137 -7.15 -1.45 -11.73
CA VAL A 137 -7.08 -2.90 -11.54
C VAL A 137 -6.76 -3.21 -10.08
N LYS A 138 -5.91 -2.40 -9.44
CA LYS A 138 -5.56 -2.53 -8.03
C LYS A 138 -6.75 -2.33 -7.09
N LEU A 139 -7.85 -1.68 -7.50
CA LEU A 139 -9.08 -1.61 -6.68
C LEU A 139 -9.70 -2.99 -6.43
N LEU A 140 -9.43 -3.97 -7.29
CA LEU A 140 -9.89 -5.35 -7.11
C LEU A 140 -9.25 -6.02 -5.90
N ASP A 141 -8.08 -5.56 -5.46
CA ASP A 141 -7.40 -6.07 -4.27
C ASP A 141 -8.28 -5.97 -3.02
N PHE A 142 -9.16 -4.97 -2.95
CA PHE A 142 -10.07 -4.81 -1.81
C PHE A 142 -10.95 -6.05 -1.60
N TRP A 143 -11.34 -6.74 -2.67
CA TRP A 143 -12.19 -7.92 -2.61
C TRP A 143 -11.41 -9.20 -2.38
N LEU A 144 -10.13 -9.22 -2.78
CA LEU A 144 -9.27 -10.40 -2.75
C LEU A 144 -8.46 -10.52 -1.46
N LEU A 145 -8.07 -9.41 -0.85
CA LEU A 145 -7.22 -9.41 0.35
C LEU A 145 -8.05 -9.47 1.63
N PRO A 146 -7.83 -10.50 2.48
CA PRO A 146 -8.39 -10.51 3.82
C PRO A 146 -7.73 -9.45 4.71
N GLU A 147 -8.41 -9.09 5.79
CA GLU A 147 -7.80 -8.26 6.84
C GLU A 147 -6.74 -9.06 7.62
N SER A 148 -5.81 -8.36 8.24
CA SER A 148 -4.77 -8.96 9.07
C SER A 148 -5.35 -9.81 10.22
N PRO A 149 -5.01 -11.12 10.31
CA PRO A 149 -5.43 -11.97 11.43
C PRO A 149 -4.96 -11.43 12.78
N ARG A 150 -3.76 -10.83 12.83
CA ARG A 150 -3.20 -10.26 14.06
C ARG A 150 -4.00 -9.06 14.51
N TRP A 151 -4.30 -8.14 13.60
CA TRP A 151 -5.09 -6.96 13.91
C TRP A 151 -6.49 -7.35 14.41
N LEU A 152 -7.13 -8.36 13.80
CA LEU A 152 -8.43 -8.88 14.21
C LEU A 152 -8.40 -9.46 15.65
N ILE A 153 -7.36 -10.22 16.02
CA ILE A 153 -7.20 -10.79 17.36
C ILE A 153 -7.07 -9.70 18.43
N ILE A 154 -6.28 -8.66 18.15
CA ILE A 154 -6.05 -7.53 19.06
C ILE A 154 -7.33 -6.69 19.23
N HIS A 155 -8.15 -6.59 18.18
CA HIS A 155 -9.40 -5.81 18.19
C HIS A 155 -10.63 -6.64 18.61
N ASN A 156 -10.45 -7.77 19.28
CA ASN A 156 -11.53 -8.65 19.76
C ASN A 156 -12.46 -9.20 18.66
N ARG A 157 -11.99 -9.29 17.41
CA ARG A 157 -12.74 -9.82 16.25
C ARG A 157 -12.35 -11.27 15.96
N ASP A 158 -12.51 -12.13 16.96
CA ASP A 158 -11.97 -13.50 16.93
C ASP A 158 -12.61 -14.38 15.86
N LEU A 159 -13.92 -14.25 15.65
CA LEU A 159 -14.64 -15.05 14.65
C LEU A 159 -14.09 -14.82 13.24
N GLU A 160 -13.80 -13.57 12.90
CA GLU A 160 -13.24 -13.19 11.61
C GLU A 160 -11.77 -13.64 11.50
N ALA A 161 -11.00 -13.54 12.60
CA ALA A 161 -9.65 -14.07 12.63
C ALA A 161 -9.63 -15.59 12.36
N VAL A 162 -10.55 -16.35 12.96
CA VAL A 162 -10.71 -17.79 12.71
C VAL A 162 -11.08 -18.06 11.25
N GLU A 163 -11.96 -17.26 10.65
CA GLU A 163 -12.32 -17.42 9.24
C GLU A 163 -11.11 -17.23 8.32
N VAL A 164 -10.36 -16.13 8.50
CA VAL A 164 -9.16 -15.85 7.70
C VAL A 164 -8.11 -16.95 7.88
N LEU A 165 -7.86 -17.39 9.13
CA LEU A 165 -6.94 -18.49 9.40
C LEU A 165 -7.40 -19.81 8.77
N THR A 166 -8.71 -20.08 8.76
CA THR A 166 -9.28 -21.28 8.14
C THR A 166 -9.10 -21.27 6.63
N GLN A 167 -9.33 -20.13 5.99
CA GLN A 167 -9.07 -19.95 4.56
C GLN A 167 -7.58 -20.13 4.25
N ALA A 168 -6.69 -19.50 5.03
CA ALA A 168 -5.25 -19.64 4.88
C ALA A 168 -4.78 -21.10 5.07
N ALA A 169 -5.36 -21.84 6.02
CA ALA A 169 -5.04 -23.25 6.25
C ALA A 169 -5.48 -24.15 5.10
N LYS A 170 -6.66 -23.89 4.51
CA LYS A 170 -7.12 -24.59 3.29
C LYS A 170 -6.16 -24.40 2.12
N VAL A 171 -5.73 -23.16 1.87
CA VAL A 171 -4.77 -22.83 0.79
C VAL A 171 -3.42 -23.51 1.04
N ASN A 172 -2.94 -23.50 2.30
CA ASN A 172 -1.67 -24.10 2.69
C ASN A 172 -1.74 -25.62 2.91
N LYS A 173 -2.91 -26.26 2.69
CA LYS A 173 -3.15 -27.69 2.94
C LYS A 173 -2.76 -28.14 4.36
N LYS A 174 -2.97 -27.28 5.35
CA LYS A 174 -2.73 -27.57 6.76
C LYS A 174 -4.05 -27.78 7.49
N THR A 175 -4.08 -28.72 8.43
CA THR A 175 -5.21 -28.91 9.34
C THR A 175 -5.08 -27.96 10.52
N LEU A 176 -6.12 -27.15 10.75
CA LEU A 176 -6.20 -26.36 11.97
C LEU A 176 -6.60 -27.24 13.16
N PRO A 177 -6.16 -26.89 14.38
CA PRO A 177 -6.69 -27.50 15.59
C PRO A 177 -8.21 -27.25 15.71
N PRO A 178 -8.90 -28.05 16.52
CA PRO A 178 -10.33 -27.85 16.79
C PRO A 178 -10.63 -26.42 17.21
N ARG A 179 -11.82 -25.92 16.87
CA ARG A 179 -12.20 -24.51 17.12
C ARG A 179 -11.99 -24.07 18.57
N HIS A 180 -12.25 -24.92 19.56
CA HIS A 180 -12.01 -24.60 20.97
C HIS A 180 -10.52 -24.33 21.26
N ALA A 181 -9.64 -25.25 20.84
CA ALA A 181 -8.20 -25.12 21.04
C ALA A 181 -7.59 -23.93 20.26
N LEU A 182 -8.17 -23.59 19.10
CA LEU A 182 -7.80 -22.39 18.35
C LEU A 182 -8.19 -21.12 19.10
N MET A 183 -9.38 -21.07 19.70
CA MET A 183 -9.84 -19.93 20.49
C MET A 183 -9.02 -19.76 21.77
N ASP A 184 -8.62 -20.86 22.42
CA ASP A 184 -7.71 -20.83 23.58
C ASP A 184 -6.31 -20.30 23.21
N ALA A 185 -5.81 -20.64 22.01
CA ALA A 185 -4.56 -20.08 21.51
C ALA A 185 -4.69 -18.56 21.22
N ILE A 186 -5.83 -18.13 20.67
CA ILE A 186 -6.10 -16.72 20.39
C ILE A 186 -6.17 -15.90 21.68
N SER A 187 -6.84 -16.40 22.72
CA SER A 187 -6.92 -15.72 24.03
C SER A 187 -5.55 -15.64 24.69
N SER A 188 -4.74 -16.71 24.64
CA SER A 188 -3.37 -16.70 25.15
C SER A 188 -2.47 -15.67 24.44
N ILE A 189 -2.58 -15.55 23.10
CA ILE A 189 -1.84 -14.55 22.32
C ILE A 189 -2.29 -13.14 22.71
N ARG A 190 -3.60 -12.91 22.89
CA ARG A 190 -4.12 -11.61 23.34
C ARG A 190 -3.54 -11.21 24.68
N ASP A 191 -3.55 -12.13 25.65
CA ASP A 191 -3.03 -11.87 27.01
C ASP A 191 -1.53 -11.56 27.03
N GLN A 192 -0.75 -12.11 26.09
CA GLN A 192 0.66 -11.75 25.96
C GLN A 192 0.84 -10.33 25.41
N VAL A 193 -0.01 -9.90 24.49
CA VAL A 193 0.07 -8.57 23.88
C VAL A 193 -0.42 -7.48 24.82
N THR A 194 -1.46 -7.72 25.64
CA THR A 194 -1.98 -6.74 26.61
C THR A 194 -1.13 -6.57 27.87
N ARG A 195 -0.16 -7.47 28.13
CA ARG A 195 0.77 -7.37 29.27
C ARG A 195 2.02 -6.53 28.98
N ILE A 196 2.20 -6.06 27.74
CA ILE A 196 3.30 -5.19 27.31
C ILE A 196 2.80 -3.75 27.30
#